data_AF-A0A7S1YZU2-F1
#
_entry.id   AF-A0A7S1YZU2-F1
#
_cell.length_a   1.000
_cell.length_b   1.000
_cell.length_c   1.000
_cell.angle_alpha   90.00
_cell.angle_beta   90.00
_cell.angle_gamma   90.00
#
_symmetry.space_group_name_H-M   'P 1'
#
loop_
_entity.id
_entity.type
_entity.pdbx_description
1 polymer ?
#
loop_
_entity_poly.entity_id
_entity_poly.type
_entity_poly.pdbx_seq_one_letter_code
_entity_poly.pdbx_strand_id
1 'polypeptide(L)'
;MAAATTAASAAKRAVGKLAPQTSAFLLCDTQERFRPLIHHSDTVVQTARFMTSVAKALGVPIVATQQYTKVFGPTVADCFADPADLDSTPIFEKKLFSMMTPEVSEHVGGLGGRTSFVLFGIKVHVCVQ
;
A
#
# COMPACT_ATOMS: atom_id res chain seq x y z
N MET A 1 29.52 24.68 6.68
CA MET A 1 28.84 23.48 6.17
C MET A 1 27.80 23.92 5.17
N ALA A 2 28.01 23.66 3.87
CA ALA A 2 27.09 24.07 2.82
C ALA A 2 25.91 23.09 2.74
N ALA A 3 24.68 23.60 2.83
CA ALA A 3 23.48 22.85 2.54
C ALA A 3 23.34 22.72 1.02
N ALA A 4 23.32 21.49 0.51
CA ALA A 4 23.08 21.23 -0.90
C ALA A 4 21.55 21.26 -1.15
N THR A 5 21.08 22.34 -1.76
CA THR A 5 19.72 22.46 -2.26
C THR A 5 19.60 21.63 -3.54
N THR A 6 18.97 20.45 -3.46
CA THR A 6 18.62 19.68 -4.66
C THR A 6 17.29 20.20 -5.20
N ALA A 7 17.34 20.92 -6.32
CA ALA A 7 16.14 21.31 -7.06
C ALA A 7 15.49 20.06 -7.66
N ALA A 8 14.30 19.73 -7.21
CA ALA A 8 13.49 18.69 -7.84
C ALA A 8 12.99 19.19 -9.20
N SER A 9 13.61 18.71 -10.28
CA SER A 9 13.09 18.88 -11.63
C SER A 9 11.78 18.12 -11.76
N ALA A 10 10.66 18.84 -11.85
CA ALA A 10 9.34 18.29 -12.12
C ALA A 10 9.21 17.90 -13.60
N ALA A 11 9.95 16.89 -14.03
CA ALA A 11 9.60 16.18 -15.25
C ALA A 11 8.25 15.48 -15.01
N LYS A 12 7.28 15.64 -15.91
CA LYS A 12 6.05 14.83 -15.91
C LYS A 12 6.45 13.36 -15.96
N ARG A 13 6.56 12.72 -14.79
CA ARG A 13 6.80 11.28 -14.69
C ARG A 13 5.51 10.59 -15.11
N ALA A 14 5.40 10.32 -16.40
CA ALA A 14 4.55 9.21 -16.83
C ALA A 14 5.08 7.99 -16.08
N VAL A 15 4.21 7.27 -15.39
CA VAL A 15 4.54 6.01 -14.70
C VAL A 15 5.18 4.99 -15.67
N GLY A 16 5.08 5.23 -16.98
CA GLY A 16 5.64 4.39 -18.03
C GLY A 16 4.83 3.11 -18.16
N LYS A 17 5.42 2.10 -18.79
CA LYS A 17 4.82 0.76 -18.84
C LYS A 17 5.13 0.06 -17.52
N LEU A 18 4.09 -0.22 -16.73
CA LEU A 18 4.22 -1.06 -15.54
C LEU A 18 4.66 -2.48 -15.95
N ALA A 19 5.67 -3.00 -15.26
CA ALA A 19 6.15 -4.36 -15.43
C ALA A 19 6.13 -5.08 -14.07
N PRO A 20 5.71 -6.36 -14.00
CA PRO A 20 5.66 -7.08 -12.73
C PRO A 20 6.99 -7.08 -11.97
N GLN A 21 8.11 -7.18 -12.69
CA GLN A 21 9.45 -7.29 -12.12
C GLN A 21 9.95 -6.00 -11.45
N THR A 22 9.38 -4.85 -11.83
CA THR A 22 9.79 -3.52 -11.32
C THR A 22 8.70 -2.86 -10.49
N SER A 23 7.62 -3.58 -10.18
CA SER A 23 6.46 -3.04 -9.48
C SER A 23 6.30 -3.65 -8.08
N ALA A 24 5.69 -2.89 -7.17
CA ALA A 24 5.17 -3.39 -5.91
C ALA A 24 3.78 -2.79 -5.65
N PHE A 25 2.93 -3.53 -4.95
CA PHE A 25 1.57 -3.13 -4.61
C PHE A 25 1.53 -2.70 -3.15
N LEU A 26 0.93 -1.54 -2.88
CA LEU A 26 0.83 -0.95 -1.55
C LEU A 26 -0.64 -0.89 -1.13
N LEU A 27 -1.03 -1.70 -0.15
CA LEU A 27 -2.38 -1.72 0.44
C LEU A 27 -2.41 -0.85 1.70
N CYS A 28 -3.03 0.32 1.60
CA CYS A 28 -3.07 1.32 2.65
C CYS A 28 -4.32 1.17 3.54
N ASP A 29 -4.11 0.78 4.80
CA ASP A 29 -5.02 0.96 5.95
C ASP A 29 -6.49 0.51 5.74
N THR A 30 -6.73 -0.51 4.92
CA THR A 30 -8.10 -1.01 4.66
C THR A 30 -8.55 -1.91 5.80
N GLN A 31 -9.01 -1.30 6.90
CA GLN A 31 -9.27 -1.96 8.19
C GLN A 31 -10.76 -2.02 8.56
N GLU A 32 -11.11 -3.01 9.39
CA GLU A 32 -12.50 -3.38 9.71
C GLU A 32 -13.35 -2.21 10.24
N ARG A 33 -12.81 -1.36 11.13
CA ARG A 33 -13.61 -0.27 11.72
C ARG A 33 -13.86 0.89 10.76
N PHE A 34 -13.23 0.90 9.58
CA PHE A 34 -13.52 1.89 8.55
C PHE A 34 -14.71 1.53 7.65
N ARG A 35 -15.19 0.27 7.66
CA ARG A 35 -16.33 -0.16 6.84
C ARG A 35 -17.55 0.76 6.90
N PRO A 36 -18.03 1.21 8.08
CA PRO A 36 -19.18 2.11 8.13
C PRO A 36 -18.82 3.58 7.91
N LEU A 37 -17.53 3.93 7.86
CA LEU A 37 -17.03 5.31 7.84
C LEU A 37 -16.54 5.76 6.46
N ILE A 38 -16.33 4.81 5.54
CA ILE A 38 -15.82 5.08 4.20
C ILE A 38 -16.97 5.00 3.20
N HIS A 39 -17.10 6.05 2.39
CA HIS A 39 -18.03 6.09 1.29
C HIS A 39 -17.70 4.98 0.28
N HIS A 40 -18.69 4.17 -0.09
CA HIS A 40 -18.52 2.97 -0.92
C HIS A 40 -17.43 2.01 -0.42
N SER A 41 -17.40 1.76 0.90
CA SER A 41 -16.43 0.85 1.52
C SER A 41 -16.41 -0.55 0.88
N ASP A 42 -17.56 -1.11 0.51
CA ASP A 42 -17.63 -2.39 -0.18
C ASP A 42 -16.91 -2.35 -1.53
N THR A 43 -17.08 -1.28 -2.31
CA THR A 43 -16.35 -1.09 -3.58
C THR A 43 -14.85 -1.00 -3.34
N VAL A 44 -14.42 -0.29 -2.29
CA VAL A 44 -12.98 -0.20 -1.92
C VAL A 44 -12.42 -1.57 -1.58
N VAL A 45 -13.13 -2.37 -0.77
CA VAL A 45 -12.72 -3.72 -0.39
C VAL A 45 -12.68 -4.65 -1.61
N GLN A 46 -13.67 -4.59 -2.49
CA GLN A 46 -13.68 -5.40 -3.73
C GLN A 46 -12.56 -4.99 -4.70
N THR A 47 -12.26 -3.69 -4.81
CA THR A 47 -11.09 -3.23 -5.57
C THR A 47 -9.79 -3.73 -4.93
N ALA A 48 -9.64 -3.65 -3.60
CA ALA A 48 -8.47 -4.20 -2.92
C ALA A 48 -8.32 -5.70 -3.19
N ARG A 49 -9.41 -6.48 -3.10
CA ARG A 49 -9.47 -7.90 -3.45
C ARG A 49 -9.01 -8.19 -4.88
N PHE A 50 -9.47 -7.40 -5.83
CA PHE A 50 -9.04 -7.53 -7.22
C PHE A 50 -7.54 -7.25 -7.35
N MET A 51 -7.05 -6.17 -6.73
CA MET A 51 -5.64 -5.76 -6.81
C MET A 51 -4.69 -6.77 -6.16
N THR A 52 -5.04 -7.31 -4.99
CA THR A 52 -4.25 -8.37 -4.34
C THR A 52 -4.23 -9.65 -5.17
N SER A 53 -5.36 -10.01 -5.81
CA SER A 53 -5.44 -11.15 -6.73
C SER A 53 -4.57 -10.95 -7.97
N VAL A 54 -4.57 -9.74 -8.55
CA VAL A 54 -3.69 -9.38 -9.68
C VAL A 54 -2.21 -9.48 -9.28
N ALA A 55 -1.85 -8.96 -8.11
CA ALA A 55 -0.49 -9.02 -7.61
C ALA A 55 -0.02 -10.48 -7.46
N LYS A 56 -0.85 -11.34 -6.86
CA LYS A 56 -0.58 -12.79 -6.74
C LYS A 56 -0.42 -13.44 -8.11
N ALA A 57 -1.35 -13.21 -9.03
CA ALA A 57 -1.32 -13.81 -10.38
C ALA A 57 -0.08 -13.39 -11.19
N LEU A 58 0.43 -12.17 -10.98
CA LEU A 58 1.59 -11.62 -11.69
C LEU A 58 2.91 -11.80 -10.93
N GLY A 59 2.91 -12.39 -9.73
CA GLY A 59 4.09 -12.51 -8.87
C GLY A 59 4.64 -11.16 -8.39
N VAL A 60 3.78 -10.15 -8.23
CA VAL A 60 4.13 -8.82 -7.75
C VAL A 60 4.00 -8.80 -6.22
N PRO A 61 5.03 -8.33 -5.48
CA PRO A 61 4.95 -8.26 -4.03
C PRO A 61 3.92 -7.25 -3.55
N ILE A 62 3.20 -7.61 -2.49
CA ILE A 62 2.27 -6.73 -1.78
C ILE A 62 2.92 -6.32 -0.46
N VAL A 63 2.84 -5.04 -0.12
CA VAL A 63 3.18 -4.50 1.20
C VAL A 63 1.95 -3.78 1.74
N ALA A 64 1.50 -4.12 2.93
CA ALA A 64 0.31 -3.56 3.54
C ALA A 64 0.63 -2.77 4.81
N THR A 65 -0.20 -1.80 5.14
CA THR A 65 -0.15 -1.11 6.43
C THR A 65 -1.48 -1.14 7.15
N GLN A 66 -1.41 -1.03 8.47
CA GLN A 66 -2.55 -0.81 9.34
C GLN A 66 -2.30 0.43 10.19
N GLN A 67 -3.23 1.38 10.18
CA GLN A 67 -3.19 2.51 11.09
C GLN A 67 -3.69 2.03 12.46
N TYR A 68 -2.91 2.25 13.51
CA TYR A 68 -3.27 2.09 14.92
C TYR A 68 -4.30 0.95 15.18
N THR A 69 -3.88 -0.30 14.99
CA THR A 69 -4.75 -1.50 14.94
C THR A 69 -5.66 -1.62 16.15
N LYS A 70 -5.17 -1.21 17.33
CA LYS A 70 -5.97 -1.15 18.57
C LYS A 70 -7.27 -0.34 18.42
N VAL A 71 -7.24 0.74 17.64
CA VAL A 71 -8.36 1.68 17.46
C VAL A 71 -9.15 1.40 16.19
N PHE A 72 -8.50 0.97 15.10
CA PHE A 72 -9.15 0.81 13.79
C PHE A 72 -9.39 -0.66 13.38
N GLY A 73 -8.94 -1.62 14.19
CA GLY A 73 -9.09 -3.05 13.91
C GLY A 73 -8.05 -3.57 12.92
N PRO A 74 -8.07 -4.89 12.61
CA PRO A 74 -7.17 -5.48 11.64
C PRO A 74 -7.54 -5.07 10.20
N THR A 75 -6.65 -5.37 9.26
CA THR A 75 -6.95 -5.36 7.82
C THR A 75 -8.17 -6.24 7.55
N VAL A 76 -9.03 -5.77 6.64
CA VAL A 76 -10.19 -6.51 6.18
C VAL A 76 -9.75 -7.75 5.42
N ALA A 77 -10.11 -8.95 5.90
CA ALA A 77 -9.74 -10.20 5.24
C ALA A 77 -10.30 -10.32 3.81
N ASP A 78 -11.47 -9.73 3.55
CA ASP A 78 -12.11 -9.70 2.23
C ASP A 78 -11.29 -8.96 1.16
N CYS A 79 -10.26 -8.20 1.55
CA CYS A 79 -9.26 -7.63 0.64
C CYS A 79 -8.40 -8.69 -0.07
N PHE A 80 -8.56 -9.97 0.28
CA PHE A 80 -7.84 -11.08 -0.33
C PHE A 80 -8.85 -12.12 -0.84
N ALA A 81 -8.56 -12.74 -1.99
CA ALA A 81 -9.42 -13.79 -2.53
C ALA A 81 -9.32 -15.09 -1.71
N ASP A 82 -8.13 -15.39 -1.21
CA ASP A 82 -7.85 -16.45 -0.25
C ASP A 82 -7.39 -15.81 1.07
N PRO A 83 -8.10 -16.05 2.20
CA PRO A 83 -7.70 -15.51 3.49
C PRO A 83 -6.27 -15.88 3.92
N ALA A 84 -5.72 -17.01 3.45
CA ALA A 84 -4.34 -17.40 3.75
C ALA A 84 -3.30 -16.43 3.16
N ASP A 85 -3.67 -15.66 2.12
CA ASP A 85 -2.79 -14.64 1.55
C ASP A 85 -2.55 -13.49 2.53
N LEU A 86 -3.50 -13.21 3.42
CA LEU A 86 -3.35 -12.20 4.46
C LEU A 86 -2.20 -12.55 5.41
N ASP A 87 -2.10 -13.82 5.82
CA ASP A 87 -1.07 -14.30 6.74
C ASP A 87 0.33 -14.24 6.12
N SER A 88 0.43 -14.40 4.80
CA SER A 88 1.69 -14.34 4.05
C SER A 88 2.09 -12.92 3.63
N THR A 89 1.18 -11.95 3.72
CA THR A 89 1.41 -10.57 3.29
C THR A 89 2.12 -9.78 4.40
N PRO A 90 3.26 -9.12 4.13
CA PRO A 90 3.89 -8.22 5.08
C PRO A 90 2.95 -7.05 5.44
N ILE A 91 2.47 -7.01 6.69
CA ILE A 91 1.61 -5.96 7.22
C ILE A 91 2.33 -5.20 8.33
N PHE A 92 2.47 -3.89 8.17
CA PHE A 92 3.15 -3.02 9.12
C PHE A 92 2.14 -2.12 9.85
N GLU A 93 2.12 -2.19 11.20
CA GLU A 93 1.34 -1.24 11.99
C GLU A 93 2.06 0.10 12.08
N LYS A 94 1.30 1.20 11.92
CA LYS A 94 1.82 2.55 12.00
C LYS A 94 0.86 3.51 12.71
N LYS A 95 1.44 4.63 13.17
CA LYS A 95 0.69 5.83 13.59
C LYS A 95 0.92 7.03 12.68
N LEU A 96 2.00 7.01 11.88
CA LEU A 96 2.22 7.98 10.83
C LEU A 96 1.14 7.85 9.75
N PHE A 97 0.67 8.97 9.19
CA PHE A 97 -0.31 8.91 8.10
C PHE A 97 0.28 8.26 6.85
N SER A 98 1.46 8.72 6.40
CA SER A 98 2.18 8.07 5.31
C SER A 98 2.50 6.60 5.63
N MET A 99 2.40 5.73 4.63
CA MET A 99 2.86 4.34 4.73
C MET A 99 4.37 4.24 4.93
N MET A 100 5.15 5.25 4.55
CA MET A 100 6.62 5.20 4.54
C MET A 100 7.22 5.43 5.93
N THR A 101 6.98 4.50 6.85
CA THR A 101 7.73 4.40 8.10
C THR A 101 9.13 3.83 7.83
N PRO A 102 10.07 3.89 8.80
CA PRO A 102 11.39 3.26 8.64
C PRO A 102 11.31 1.77 8.28
N GLU A 103 10.42 1.01 8.92
CA GLU A 103 10.24 -0.43 8.70
C GLU A 103 9.70 -0.73 7.31
N VAL A 104 8.71 0.04 6.84
CA VAL A 104 8.16 -0.11 5.49
C VAL A 104 9.20 0.28 4.45
N SER A 105 9.96 1.35 4.70
CA SER A 105 11.01 1.81 3.77
C SER A 105 12.15 0.81 3.65
N GLU A 106 12.56 0.20 4.77
CA GLU A 106 13.55 -0.87 4.80
C GLU A 106 13.05 -2.10 4.04
N HIS A 107 11.82 -2.54 4.32
CA HIS A 107 11.22 -3.69 3.63
C HIS A 107 11.11 -3.47 2.12
N VAL A 108 10.57 -2.32 1.70
CA VAL A 108 10.45 -1.95 0.28
C VAL A 108 11.83 -1.84 -0.39
N GLY A 109 12.83 -1.30 0.29
CA GLY A 109 14.21 -1.25 -0.19
C GLY A 109 14.80 -2.65 -0.39
N GLY A 110 14.50 -3.58 0.51
CA GLY A 110 14.89 -4.99 0.44
C GLY A 110 14.26 -5.78 -0.72
N LEU A 111 13.12 -5.32 -1.25
CA LEU A 111 12.51 -5.96 -2.43
C LEU A 111 13.39 -5.83 -3.68
N GLY A 112 14.22 -4.78 -3.79
CA GLY A 112 15.22 -4.59 -4.85
C GLY A 112 14.65 -4.31 -6.24
N GLY A 113 15.13 -3.29 -6.95
CA GLY A 113 14.74 -3.04 -8.35
C GLY A 113 13.28 -2.60 -8.58
N ARG A 114 12.51 -2.34 -7.52
CA ARG A 114 11.15 -1.79 -7.60
C ARG A 114 11.22 -0.29 -7.81
N THR A 115 10.64 0.18 -8.91
CA THR A 115 10.65 1.59 -9.32
C THR A 115 9.26 2.16 -9.53
N SER A 116 8.24 1.29 -9.52
CA SER A 116 6.83 1.63 -9.66
C SER A 116 6.04 1.07 -8.48
N PHE A 117 5.15 1.87 -7.91
CA PHE A 117 4.35 1.50 -6.75
C PHE A 117 2.89 1.75 -7.05
N VAL A 118 2.08 0.70 -6.99
CA VAL A 118 0.63 0.79 -7.17
C VAL A 118 0.00 0.92 -5.80
N LEU A 119 -0.42 2.13 -5.45
CA LEU A 119 -1.02 2.47 -4.16
C LEU A 119 -2.54 2.42 -4.23
N PHE A 120 -3.15 1.71 -3.28
CA PHE A 120 -4.60 1.61 -3.14
C PHE A 120 -4.99 1.43 -1.66
N GLY A 121 -6.25 1.73 -1.33
CA GLY A 121 -6.75 1.70 0.05
C GLY A 121 -7.29 3.05 0.50
N ILE A 122 -7.15 3.35 1.80
CA ILE A 122 -7.78 4.50 2.46
C ILE A 122 -6.81 5.21 3.42
N LYS A 123 -7.02 6.47 3.82
CA LYS A 123 -7.99 7.43 3.25
C LYS A 123 -7.31 8.30 2.22
N VAL A 124 -8.01 8.55 1.10
CA VAL A 124 -7.52 9.31 -0.06
C VAL A 124 -6.84 10.63 0.31
N HIS A 125 -7.41 11.37 1.26
CA HIS A 125 -6.95 12.72 1.65
C HIS A 125 -6.03 12.74 2.88
N VAL A 126 -5.60 11.58 3.40
CA VAL A 126 -4.76 11.50 4.61
C VAL A 126 -3.58 10.55 4.42
N CYS A 127 -3.84 9.24 4.38
CA CYS A 127 -2.77 8.24 4.34
C CYS A 127 -2.28 7.95 2.92
N VAL A 128 -3.14 8.17 1.93
CA VAL A 128 -2.85 7.92 0.50
C VAL A 128 -2.19 9.12 -0.19
N GLN A 129 -2.44 10.35 0.29
CA GLN A 129 -1.91 11.60 -0.26
C GLN A 129 -0.42 11.78 0.04
#